data_AF-A0AAV9UCJ8-F1
#
_entry.id   AF-A0AAV9UCJ8-F1
#
_cell.length_a   1.000
_cell.length_b   1.000
_cell.length_c   1.000
_cell.angle_alpha   90.00
_cell.angle_beta   90.00
_cell.angle_gamma   90.00
#
_symmetry.space_group_name_H-M   'P 1'
#
loop_
_entity.id
_entity.type
_entity.pdbx_description
1 polymer ?
#
loop_
_entity_poly.entity_id
_entity_poly.type
_entity_poly.pdbx_seq_one_letter_code
_entity_poly.pdbx_strand_id
1 'polypeptide(L)'
;MAITYALMQRLETLAETEPHRVTILKKAKVTKLNKSGNKITGLDYEIDGKTQSLDGIVVLATGGYAADFFSDDSLLKQFKPEVLKLSSTNGTHATGDGLKMVRAIGGNAIDMEKVQVHPTGLVDPKDPKNKWKFLAAEALRGEGGLLLNADGNRFCDELGHRDYVSGEMFKTKFPIRLVLNSKASKVLDFHTRHYSGRGLMKKMTGPELAKEIGCGEAHLQKTFSEYSDIAAGKKKDPWGKKFFHNTPFDIKDEYFYVALMEPVVHFTMGGIEINDEAQVLNGEGKPFEGLFACGEVAGGVHGANRLGGSSLLGCVVYGRVAGDSATKYLLQSVLSGTSSSAAQRLGQISLHLDPSNPGRLVVDWASAAGAPTQQSVSAQPSSSPSAVSTPSEASASKPDVKKFTIPDKEFTMEEVAKHNTKDDVWVVVKGVVMDLSGFLEDHPGGANAILNFKGRDATEEFEMLHDDEVIPKYAPSTVIGRVKGQKVTLEL
;
A
#
# COMPACT_ATOMS: atom_id res chain seq x y z
N MET A 1 7.36 2.01 2.86
CA MET A 1 6.65 1.06 3.75
C MET A 1 6.33 1.66 5.12
N ALA A 2 7.21 2.47 5.71
CA ALA A 2 7.03 3.08 7.05
C ALA A 2 5.61 3.59 7.38
N ILE A 3 4.98 4.42 6.53
CA ILE A 3 3.61 4.94 6.77
C ILE A 3 2.60 3.79 6.90
N THR A 4 2.60 2.86 5.94
CA THR A 4 1.65 1.73 5.93
C THR A 4 1.85 0.82 7.13
N TYR A 5 3.10 0.51 7.46
CA TYR A 5 3.45 -0.35 8.59
C TYR A 5 3.04 0.27 9.94
N ALA A 6 3.38 1.54 10.17
CA ALA A 6 2.99 2.26 11.39
C ALA A 6 1.46 2.35 11.57
N LEU A 7 0.70 2.53 10.49
CA LEU A 7 -0.77 2.54 10.54
C LEU A 7 -1.34 1.14 10.83
N MET A 8 -0.80 0.09 10.21
CA MET A 8 -1.20 -1.30 10.46
C MET A 8 -0.90 -1.71 11.90
N GLN A 9 0.33 -1.53 12.36
CA GLN A 9 0.73 -1.80 13.74
C GLN A 9 -0.17 -1.06 14.74
N ARG A 10 -0.43 0.24 14.52
CA ARG A 10 -1.28 1.02 15.42
C ARG A 10 -2.72 0.49 15.46
N LEU A 11 -3.28 0.07 14.33
CA LEU A 11 -4.63 -0.50 14.27
C LEU A 11 -4.70 -1.87 14.98
N GLU A 12 -3.69 -2.71 14.78
CA GLU A 12 -3.56 -4.01 15.47
C GLU A 12 -3.40 -3.84 16.98
N THR A 13 -2.50 -2.96 17.43
CA THR A 13 -2.35 -2.63 18.86
C THR A 13 -3.65 -2.11 19.46
N LEU A 14 -4.42 -1.29 18.74
CA LEU A 14 -5.74 -0.84 19.21
C LEU A 14 -6.75 -1.99 19.30
N ALA A 15 -6.75 -2.93 18.34
CA ALA A 15 -7.61 -4.10 18.40
C ALA A 15 -7.23 -5.08 19.54
N GLU A 16 -5.94 -5.17 19.88
CA GLU A 16 -5.43 -6.00 20.98
C GLU A 16 -5.66 -5.35 22.36
N THR A 17 -5.44 -4.04 22.48
CA THR A 17 -5.51 -3.31 23.77
C THR A 17 -6.88 -2.71 24.08
N GLU A 18 -7.67 -2.40 23.06
CA GLU A 18 -9.02 -1.81 23.16
C GLU A 18 -10.04 -2.60 22.31
N PRO A 19 -10.19 -3.94 22.49
CA PRO A 19 -11.05 -4.79 21.65
C PRO A 19 -12.56 -4.46 21.71
N HIS A 20 -12.97 -3.62 22.67
CA HIS A 20 -14.34 -3.09 22.76
C HIS A 20 -14.55 -1.81 21.92
N ARG A 21 -13.48 -1.27 21.32
CA ARG A 21 -13.49 -0.09 20.44
C ARG A 21 -13.08 -0.41 19.01
N VAL A 22 -12.17 -1.37 18.81
CA VAL A 22 -11.65 -1.75 17.49
C VAL A 22 -11.60 -3.27 17.38
N THR A 23 -12.17 -3.80 16.30
CA THR A 23 -12.12 -5.24 15.96
C THR A 23 -11.66 -5.38 14.51
N ILE A 24 -10.69 -6.27 14.26
CA ILE A 24 -10.20 -6.58 12.91
C ILE A 24 -10.66 -7.99 12.55
N LEU A 25 -11.54 -8.10 11.55
CA LEU A 25 -11.96 -9.39 10.99
C LEU A 25 -11.18 -9.69 9.71
N LYS A 26 -10.22 -10.62 9.80
CA LYS A 26 -9.49 -11.15 8.63
C LYS A 26 -10.30 -12.25 7.95
N LYS A 27 -10.05 -12.49 6.66
CA LYS A 27 -10.77 -13.48 5.82
C LYS A 27 -12.31 -13.26 5.80
N ALA A 28 -12.73 -12.00 6.05
CA ALA A 28 -14.10 -11.52 5.95
C ALA A 28 -14.26 -10.67 4.67
N LYS A 29 -15.01 -11.17 3.67
CA LYS A 29 -15.27 -10.43 2.43
C LYS A 29 -16.63 -9.73 2.50
N VAL A 30 -16.64 -8.40 2.48
CA VAL A 30 -17.90 -7.64 2.30
C VAL A 30 -18.44 -7.91 0.89
N THR A 31 -19.71 -8.29 0.79
CA THR A 31 -20.37 -8.67 -0.47
C THR A 31 -21.54 -7.77 -0.86
N LYS A 32 -22.12 -7.03 0.09
CA LYS A 32 -23.28 -6.18 -0.16
C LYS A 32 -23.38 -5.01 0.83
N LEU A 33 -23.88 -3.86 0.34
CA LEU A 33 -24.31 -2.74 1.18
C LEU A 33 -25.82 -2.84 1.44
N ASN A 34 -26.24 -2.73 2.69
CA ASN A 34 -27.64 -2.75 3.09
C ASN A 34 -28.18 -1.32 3.19
N LYS A 35 -29.37 -1.08 2.62
CA LYS A 35 -29.97 0.27 2.60
C LYS A 35 -31.49 0.27 2.75
N SER A 36 -32.00 1.38 3.27
CA SER A 36 -33.41 1.76 3.25
C SER A 36 -33.53 3.15 2.61
N GLY A 37 -34.10 3.22 1.40
CA GLY A 37 -34.14 4.46 0.60
C GLY A 37 -32.74 4.97 0.25
N ASN A 38 -32.40 6.15 0.76
CA ASN A 38 -31.08 6.80 0.62
C ASN A 38 -30.12 6.51 1.79
N LYS A 39 -30.59 5.82 2.84
CA LYS A 39 -29.80 5.55 4.04
C LYS A 39 -29.17 4.18 4.01
N ILE A 40 -27.86 4.12 4.18
CA ILE A 40 -27.15 2.87 4.47
C ILE A 40 -27.43 2.47 5.91
N THR A 41 -27.80 1.21 6.09
CA THR A 41 -28.13 0.62 7.40
C THR A 41 -27.07 -0.35 7.88
N GLY A 42 -26.18 -0.80 7.00
CA GLY A 42 -25.13 -1.76 7.31
C GLY A 42 -24.54 -2.41 6.06
N LEU A 43 -23.95 -3.59 6.24
CA LEU A 43 -23.40 -4.42 5.16
C LEU A 43 -23.59 -5.91 5.44
N ASP A 44 -23.52 -6.72 4.39
CA ASP A 44 -23.34 -8.17 4.49
C ASP A 44 -21.90 -8.56 4.13
N TYR A 45 -21.36 -9.56 4.82
CA TYR A 45 -20.04 -10.10 4.57
C TYR A 45 -20.00 -11.62 4.72
N GLU A 46 -19.07 -12.27 4.02
CA GLU A 46 -18.81 -13.70 4.10
C GLU A 46 -17.56 -13.96 4.95
N ILE A 47 -17.67 -14.87 5.92
CA ILE A 47 -16.55 -15.42 6.70
C ILE A 47 -16.80 -16.91 6.93
N ASP A 48 -15.76 -17.75 6.82
CA ASP A 48 -15.84 -19.21 6.97
C ASP A 48 -16.98 -19.87 6.16
N GLY A 49 -17.24 -19.36 4.95
CA GLY A 49 -18.30 -19.84 4.05
C GLY A 49 -19.73 -19.49 4.49
N LYS A 50 -19.90 -18.57 5.45
CA LYS A 50 -21.20 -18.11 5.96
C LYS A 50 -21.36 -16.62 5.75
N THR A 51 -22.51 -16.20 5.23
CA THR A 51 -22.93 -14.80 5.23
C THR A 51 -23.31 -14.36 6.65
N GLN A 52 -22.87 -13.17 7.03
CA GLN A 52 -23.22 -12.45 8.25
C GLN A 52 -23.61 -11.01 7.87
N SER A 53 -24.41 -10.35 8.71
CA SER A 53 -24.81 -8.95 8.51
C SER A 53 -24.32 -8.11 9.70
N LEU A 54 -23.90 -6.88 9.42
CA LEU A 54 -23.50 -5.91 10.44
C LEU A 54 -24.21 -4.58 10.20
N ASP A 55 -24.97 -4.11 11.19
CA ASP A 55 -25.66 -2.83 11.14
C ASP A 55 -24.72 -1.68 11.53
N GLY A 56 -24.88 -0.53 10.87
CA GLY A 56 -24.11 0.68 11.13
C GLY A 56 -23.90 1.55 9.89
N ILE A 57 -23.05 2.57 10.05
CA ILE A 57 -22.50 3.32 8.93
C ILE A 57 -21.36 2.53 8.27
N VAL A 58 -21.02 2.87 7.02
CA VAL A 58 -19.97 2.20 6.27
C VAL A 58 -18.96 3.20 5.73
N VAL A 59 -17.67 2.91 5.94
CA VAL A 59 -16.53 3.61 5.33
C VAL A 59 -15.81 2.65 4.39
N LEU A 60 -15.80 2.94 3.09
CA LEU A 60 -15.15 2.12 2.08
C LEU A 60 -13.69 2.56 1.87
N ALA A 61 -12.76 1.65 2.13
CA ALA A 61 -11.32 1.84 1.94
C ALA A 61 -10.70 0.69 1.11
N THR A 62 -11.44 0.19 0.11
CA THR A 62 -11.17 -1.09 -0.57
C THR A 62 -10.09 -1.06 -1.66
N GLY A 63 -9.42 0.07 -1.88
CA GLY A 63 -8.48 0.25 -2.98
C GLY A 63 -9.13 0.32 -4.37
N GLY A 64 -8.30 0.31 -5.41
CA GLY A 64 -8.70 0.48 -6.81
C GLY A 64 -9.10 -0.80 -7.56
N TYR A 65 -9.14 -0.71 -8.88
CA TYR A 65 -9.49 -1.80 -9.81
C TYR A 65 -8.37 -2.16 -10.81
N ALA A 66 -7.13 -1.80 -10.51
CA ALA A 66 -5.95 -2.04 -11.37
C ALA A 66 -5.51 -3.51 -11.49
N ALA A 67 -6.20 -4.45 -10.82
CA ALA A 67 -6.05 -5.91 -10.97
C ALA A 67 -7.29 -6.59 -11.59
N ASP A 68 -8.35 -5.84 -11.91
CA ASP A 68 -9.66 -6.34 -12.34
C ASP A 68 -9.67 -6.81 -13.81
N PHE A 69 -8.81 -7.76 -14.20
CA PHE A 69 -8.64 -8.17 -15.60
C PHE A 69 -9.63 -9.24 -16.07
N PHE A 70 -10.10 -10.09 -15.16
CA PHE A 70 -10.61 -11.42 -15.54
C PHE A 70 -12.12 -11.57 -15.48
N SER A 71 -12.79 -11.00 -14.49
CA SER A 71 -14.24 -11.17 -14.27
C SER A 71 -15.07 -10.59 -15.43
N ASP A 72 -16.30 -11.08 -15.60
CA ASP A 72 -17.21 -10.59 -16.64
C ASP A 72 -17.71 -9.17 -16.34
N ASP A 73 -17.84 -8.84 -15.06
CA ASP A 73 -18.17 -7.49 -14.56
C ASP A 73 -16.96 -6.55 -14.47
N SER A 74 -15.84 -6.89 -15.10
CA SER A 74 -14.57 -6.16 -14.99
C SER A 74 -14.70 -4.69 -15.38
N LEU A 75 -14.23 -3.83 -14.49
CA LEU A 75 -14.16 -2.38 -14.64
C LEU A 75 -13.10 -2.00 -15.67
N LEU A 76 -11.98 -2.73 -15.76
CA LEU A 76 -10.99 -2.53 -16.81
C LEU A 76 -11.56 -2.89 -18.19
N LYS A 77 -12.34 -3.99 -18.32
CA LYS A 77 -13.04 -4.33 -19.57
C LYS A 77 -14.06 -3.25 -19.96
N GLN A 78 -14.80 -2.70 -19.00
CA GLN A 78 -15.81 -1.66 -19.23
C GLN A 78 -15.22 -0.30 -19.64
N PHE A 79 -14.21 0.19 -18.92
CA PHE A 79 -13.78 1.59 -19.00
C PHE A 79 -12.39 1.80 -19.61
N LYS A 80 -11.56 0.74 -19.69
CA LYS A 80 -10.18 0.84 -20.22
C LYS A 80 -9.68 -0.45 -20.89
N PRO A 81 -10.40 -1.01 -21.89
CA PRO A 81 -10.08 -2.31 -22.46
C PRO A 81 -8.67 -2.37 -23.09
N GLU A 82 -8.09 -1.24 -23.50
CA GLU A 82 -6.76 -1.19 -24.10
C GLU A 82 -5.61 -1.53 -23.14
N VAL A 83 -5.81 -1.43 -21.82
CA VAL A 83 -4.79 -1.81 -20.83
C VAL A 83 -4.84 -3.29 -20.43
N LEU A 84 -5.85 -4.05 -20.85
CA LEU A 84 -5.99 -5.48 -20.52
C LEU A 84 -4.79 -6.33 -20.98
N LYS A 85 -4.12 -5.90 -22.06
CA LYS A 85 -2.91 -6.53 -22.60
C LYS A 85 -1.64 -6.29 -21.78
N LEU A 86 -1.65 -5.33 -20.86
CA LEU A 86 -0.50 -4.97 -20.03
C LEU A 86 -0.48 -5.80 -18.74
N SER A 87 0.71 -6.00 -18.15
CA SER A 87 0.85 -6.52 -16.80
C SER A 87 0.44 -5.46 -15.76
N SER A 88 0.31 -5.84 -14.49
CA SER A 88 -0.01 -4.93 -13.38
C SER A 88 0.98 -5.04 -12.24
N THR A 89 1.06 -4.00 -11.41
CA THR A 89 1.89 -3.97 -10.19
C THR A 89 1.07 -4.13 -8.90
N ASN A 90 -0.22 -4.39 -9.04
CA ASN A 90 -1.16 -4.50 -7.93
C ASN A 90 -1.21 -5.93 -7.39
N GLY A 91 -1.67 -6.07 -6.15
CA GLY A 91 -2.12 -7.36 -5.64
C GLY A 91 -3.39 -7.81 -6.37
N THR A 92 -3.59 -9.12 -6.48
CA THR A 92 -4.76 -9.74 -7.12
C THR A 92 -6.11 -9.34 -6.52
N HIS A 93 -6.11 -8.75 -5.33
CA HIS A 93 -7.29 -8.25 -4.60
C HIS A 93 -7.80 -6.87 -5.08
N ALA A 94 -7.05 -6.13 -5.92
CA ALA A 94 -7.45 -4.80 -6.40
C ALA A 94 -8.47 -4.89 -7.56
N THR A 95 -9.63 -5.49 -7.28
CA THR A 95 -10.70 -5.82 -8.26
C THR A 95 -11.88 -4.84 -8.25
N GLY A 96 -11.80 -3.75 -7.47
CA GLY A 96 -12.84 -2.72 -7.42
C GLY A 96 -14.15 -3.12 -6.76
N ASP A 97 -14.15 -4.15 -5.91
CA ASP A 97 -15.37 -4.70 -5.28
C ASP A 97 -16.21 -3.64 -4.55
N GLY A 98 -15.57 -2.69 -3.84
CA GLY A 98 -16.25 -1.56 -3.21
C GLY A 98 -16.97 -0.63 -4.20
N LEU A 99 -16.34 -0.32 -5.33
CA LEU A 99 -16.96 0.46 -6.42
C LEU A 99 -18.13 -0.31 -7.04
N LYS A 100 -17.98 -1.62 -7.28
CA LYS A 100 -19.03 -2.49 -7.84
C LYS A 100 -20.27 -2.48 -6.93
N MET A 101 -20.09 -2.61 -5.62
CA MET A 101 -21.18 -2.50 -4.63
C MET A 101 -21.85 -1.12 -4.64
N VAL A 102 -21.09 -0.03 -4.71
CA VAL A 102 -21.66 1.34 -4.73
C VAL A 102 -22.44 1.61 -6.02
N ARG A 103 -21.93 1.20 -7.18
CA ARG A 103 -22.66 1.29 -8.45
C ARG A 103 -23.98 0.49 -8.40
N ALA A 104 -23.97 -0.70 -7.78
CA ALA A 104 -25.16 -1.54 -7.65
C ALA A 104 -26.30 -0.92 -6.82
N ILE A 105 -25.99 -0.02 -5.87
CA ILE A 105 -27.00 0.68 -5.05
C ILE A 105 -27.44 2.05 -5.61
N GLY A 106 -26.92 2.44 -6.78
CA GLY A 106 -27.20 3.72 -7.44
C GLY A 106 -26.22 4.85 -7.11
N GLY A 107 -24.99 4.52 -6.72
CA GLY A 107 -23.91 5.48 -6.48
C GLY A 107 -23.14 5.86 -7.75
N ASN A 108 -22.66 7.10 -7.78
CA ASN A 108 -21.90 7.64 -8.90
C ASN A 108 -20.46 7.14 -8.93
N ALA A 109 -19.91 7.09 -10.14
CA ALA A 109 -18.50 6.85 -10.40
C ALA A 109 -18.01 7.86 -11.44
N ILE A 110 -16.85 8.46 -11.19
CA ILE A 110 -16.24 9.51 -12.02
C ILE A 110 -14.87 9.08 -12.52
N ASP A 111 -14.42 9.68 -13.62
CA ASP A 111 -13.06 9.49 -14.19
C ASP A 111 -12.67 8.02 -14.45
N MET A 112 -13.63 7.12 -14.67
CA MET A 112 -13.40 5.66 -14.71
C MET A 112 -12.44 5.18 -15.81
N GLU A 113 -12.24 5.97 -16.87
CA GLU A 113 -11.26 5.73 -17.92
C GLU A 113 -9.86 6.28 -17.60
N LYS A 114 -9.70 7.02 -16.48
CA LYS A 114 -8.41 7.48 -15.95
C LYS A 114 -7.72 6.36 -15.18
N VAL A 115 -7.14 5.43 -15.93
CA VAL A 115 -6.27 4.36 -15.41
C VAL A 115 -4.82 4.66 -15.78
N GLN A 116 -3.93 4.73 -14.79
CA GLN A 116 -2.52 5.05 -15.00
C GLN A 116 -1.70 3.80 -15.33
N VAL A 117 -0.91 3.93 -16.40
CA VAL A 117 0.19 3.02 -16.75
C VAL A 117 1.49 3.62 -16.21
N HIS A 118 2.27 2.81 -15.50
CA HIS A 118 3.60 3.16 -15.00
C HIS A 118 4.69 2.62 -15.95
N PRO A 119 5.74 3.39 -16.28
CA PRO A 119 6.75 3.00 -17.28
C PRO A 119 7.78 1.97 -16.80
N THR A 120 7.71 1.52 -15.54
CA THR A 120 8.81 0.76 -14.89
C THR A 120 8.28 -0.40 -14.05
N GLY A 121 7.55 -1.31 -14.69
CA GLY A 121 7.36 -2.66 -14.17
C GLY A 121 8.60 -3.50 -14.45
N LEU A 122 9.18 -4.09 -13.40
CA LEU A 122 10.36 -4.96 -13.50
C LEU A 122 9.98 -6.29 -14.16
N VAL A 123 10.63 -6.59 -15.29
CA VAL A 123 10.49 -7.87 -15.98
C VAL A 123 11.49 -8.86 -15.39
N ASP A 124 11.02 -9.92 -14.72
CA ASP A 124 11.86 -11.03 -14.29
C ASP A 124 12.38 -11.78 -15.55
N PRO A 125 13.71 -11.91 -15.75
CA PRO A 125 14.26 -12.69 -16.86
C PRO A 125 13.89 -14.18 -16.84
N LYS A 126 13.48 -14.72 -15.68
CA LYS A 126 13.05 -16.12 -15.50
C LYS A 126 11.56 -16.32 -15.84
N ASP A 127 10.74 -15.30 -15.61
CA ASP A 127 9.31 -15.28 -15.96
C ASP A 127 8.91 -13.94 -16.59
N PRO A 128 9.35 -13.68 -17.83
CA PRO A 128 9.09 -12.40 -18.49
C PRO A 128 7.60 -12.21 -18.81
N LYS A 129 6.80 -13.28 -18.82
CA LYS A 129 5.36 -13.24 -19.14
C LYS A 129 4.45 -13.11 -17.92
N ASN A 130 5.00 -13.05 -16.69
CA ASN A 130 4.19 -12.90 -15.49
C ASN A 130 3.25 -11.69 -15.58
N LYS A 131 1.95 -11.87 -15.31
CA LYS A 131 0.95 -10.80 -15.31
C LYS A 131 1.17 -9.78 -14.18
N TRP A 132 1.89 -10.17 -13.13
CA TRP A 132 2.15 -9.34 -11.95
C TRP A 132 3.64 -9.01 -11.88
N LYS A 133 3.98 -7.72 -11.98
CA LYS A 133 5.36 -7.23 -11.95
C LYS A 133 5.64 -6.51 -10.64
N PHE A 134 6.88 -6.60 -10.15
CA PHE A 134 7.35 -5.68 -9.13
C PHE A 134 7.51 -4.28 -9.72
N LEU A 135 7.12 -3.26 -8.97
CA LEU A 135 7.32 -1.86 -9.36
C LEU A 135 8.78 -1.44 -9.09
N ALA A 136 9.49 -0.98 -10.11
CA ALA A 136 10.72 -0.22 -9.91
C ALA A 136 10.38 1.20 -9.47
N ALA A 137 11.01 1.65 -8.38
CA ALA A 137 10.76 2.97 -7.81
C ALA A 137 11.04 4.09 -8.82
N GLU A 138 10.17 5.10 -8.86
CA GLU A 138 10.36 6.29 -9.71
C GLU A 138 11.65 7.06 -9.36
N ALA A 139 12.10 6.95 -8.11
CA ALA A 139 13.39 7.45 -7.63
C ALA A 139 14.59 6.90 -8.42
N LEU A 140 14.50 5.71 -9.03
CA LEU A 140 15.59 5.20 -9.87
C LEU A 140 15.85 6.08 -11.10
N ARG A 141 14.79 6.62 -11.72
CA ARG A 141 14.91 7.64 -12.77
C ARG A 141 15.23 9.02 -12.19
N GLY A 142 14.64 9.33 -11.02
CA GLY A 142 14.92 10.54 -10.23
C GLY A 142 16.41 10.79 -10.03
N GLU A 143 17.13 9.79 -9.56
CA GLU A 143 18.58 9.83 -9.28
C GLU A 143 19.45 9.63 -10.54
N GLY A 144 18.91 9.84 -11.74
CA GLY A 144 19.69 9.84 -12.99
C GLY A 144 19.73 8.49 -13.73
N GLY A 145 18.92 7.51 -13.35
CA GLY A 145 18.78 6.27 -14.12
C GLY A 145 18.21 6.51 -15.52
N LEU A 146 18.92 6.01 -16.54
CA LEU A 146 18.55 6.17 -17.94
C LEU A 146 17.61 5.06 -18.40
N LEU A 147 16.72 5.38 -19.34
CA LEU A 147 15.96 4.37 -20.09
C LEU A 147 16.59 4.21 -21.48
N LEU A 148 17.17 3.04 -21.73
CA LEU A 148 17.76 2.66 -23.02
C LEU A 148 16.86 1.65 -23.74
N ASN A 149 16.66 1.84 -25.04
CA ASN A 149 15.92 0.88 -25.88
C ASN A 149 16.79 -0.31 -26.31
N ALA A 150 16.23 -1.19 -27.15
CA ALA A 150 16.94 -2.36 -27.67
C ALA A 150 18.27 -2.05 -28.38
N ASP A 151 18.39 -0.86 -28.99
CA ASP A 151 19.57 -0.42 -29.73
C ASP A 151 20.59 0.34 -28.84
N GLY A 152 20.35 0.44 -27.52
CA GLY A 152 21.23 1.19 -26.59
C GLY A 152 21.06 2.71 -26.63
N ASN A 153 19.93 3.21 -27.16
CA ASN A 153 19.66 4.63 -27.31
C ASN A 153 18.65 5.11 -26.25
N ARG A 154 18.84 6.34 -25.75
CA ARG A 154 17.78 7.10 -25.06
C ARG A 154 16.64 7.42 -26.05
N PHE A 155 15.42 7.55 -25.53
CA PHE A 155 14.22 7.79 -26.36
C PHE A 155 13.19 8.76 -25.76
N CYS A 156 13.41 9.28 -24.55
CA CYS A 156 12.51 10.23 -23.89
C CYS A 156 13.24 11.03 -22.77
N ASP A 157 12.57 12.04 -22.20
CA ASP A 157 12.90 12.51 -20.85
C ASP A 157 12.37 11.51 -19.81
N GLU A 158 13.28 10.82 -19.14
CA GLU A 158 13.01 9.83 -18.09
C GLU A 158 12.29 10.42 -16.85
N LEU A 159 12.24 11.75 -16.71
CA LEU A 159 11.54 12.47 -15.63
C LEU A 159 10.20 13.07 -16.08
N GLY A 160 9.79 12.83 -17.32
CA GLY A 160 8.46 13.21 -17.79
C GLY A 160 7.33 12.46 -17.07
N HIS A 161 6.10 12.91 -17.29
CA HIS A 161 4.92 12.27 -16.69
C HIS A 161 4.77 10.81 -17.15
N ARG A 162 4.12 9.98 -16.33
CA ARG A 162 4.04 8.51 -16.52
C ARG A 162 3.32 8.10 -17.81
N ASP A 163 2.31 8.86 -18.22
CA ASP A 163 1.61 8.75 -19.50
C ASP A 163 2.54 9.07 -20.69
N TYR A 164 3.31 10.16 -20.62
CA TYR A 164 4.33 10.50 -21.62
C TYR A 164 5.41 9.40 -21.72
N VAL A 165 6.06 9.03 -20.61
CA VAL A 165 7.16 8.04 -20.64
C VAL A 165 6.67 6.68 -21.13
N SER A 166 5.51 6.20 -20.65
CA SER A 166 4.91 4.95 -21.14
C SER A 166 4.51 5.06 -22.62
N GLY A 167 4.02 6.23 -23.05
CA GLY A 167 3.70 6.54 -24.44
C GLY A 167 4.91 6.48 -25.37
N GLU A 168 6.07 7.00 -24.95
CA GLU A 168 7.32 6.88 -25.70
C GLU A 168 7.88 5.45 -25.70
N MET A 169 7.69 4.68 -24.60
CA MET A 169 8.05 3.26 -24.58
C MET A 169 7.29 2.46 -25.65
N PHE A 170 6.02 2.75 -25.91
CA PHE A 170 5.26 2.08 -26.99
C PHE A 170 5.71 2.48 -28.41
N LYS A 171 6.54 3.52 -28.57
CA LYS A 171 7.08 3.97 -29.87
C LYS A 171 8.50 3.48 -30.14
N THR A 172 9.17 2.90 -29.15
CA THR A 172 10.57 2.45 -29.24
C THR A 172 10.70 0.92 -29.27
N LYS A 173 11.90 0.42 -29.53
CA LYS A 173 12.18 -1.02 -29.57
C LYS A 173 12.41 -1.61 -28.17
N PHE A 174 11.72 -2.70 -27.87
CA PHE A 174 11.98 -3.55 -26.71
C PHE A 174 13.07 -4.60 -27.02
N PRO A 175 13.83 -5.08 -26.02
CA PRO A 175 13.70 -4.80 -24.58
C PRO A 175 14.19 -3.41 -24.18
N ILE A 176 13.50 -2.80 -23.21
CA ILE A 176 13.88 -1.53 -22.59
C ILE A 176 14.59 -1.81 -21.27
N ARG A 177 15.69 -1.09 -21.03
CA ARG A 177 16.56 -1.23 -19.86
C ARG A 177 16.57 0.05 -19.07
N LEU A 178 16.33 -0.05 -17.76
CA LEU A 178 16.79 0.97 -16.83
C LEU A 178 18.27 0.72 -16.53
N VAL A 179 19.09 1.76 -16.63
CA VAL A 179 20.54 1.71 -16.35
C VAL A 179 20.90 2.76 -15.30
N LEU A 180 21.40 2.30 -14.16
CA LEU A 180 21.95 3.11 -13.08
C LEU A 180 23.48 3.00 -13.09
N ASN A 181 24.17 4.13 -13.00
CA ASN A 181 25.63 4.18 -12.87
C ASN A 181 26.07 3.99 -11.40
N SER A 182 27.37 3.98 -11.10
CA SER A 182 27.88 3.70 -9.74
C SER A 182 27.45 4.76 -8.73
N LYS A 183 27.34 6.02 -9.16
CA LYS A 183 26.89 7.15 -8.31
C LYS A 183 25.42 7.02 -7.93
N ALA A 184 24.54 6.85 -8.91
CA ALA A 184 23.11 6.70 -8.69
C ALA A 184 22.78 5.45 -7.83
N SER A 185 23.48 4.34 -8.10
CA SER A 185 23.30 3.11 -7.31
C SER A 185 23.83 3.20 -5.88
N LYS A 186 24.87 4.01 -5.60
CA LYS A 186 25.32 4.30 -4.21
C LYS A 186 24.28 5.12 -3.42
N VAL A 187 23.59 6.07 -4.05
CA VAL A 187 22.46 6.80 -3.43
C VAL A 187 21.26 5.87 -3.20
N LEU A 188 21.06 4.91 -4.11
CA LEU A 188 19.93 3.99 -4.12
C LEU A 188 20.28 2.57 -3.64
N ASP A 189 21.29 2.43 -2.76
CA ASP A 189 21.84 1.12 -2.32
C ASP A 189 20.73 0.13 -1.95
N PHE A 190 19.82 0.54 -1.06
CA PHE A 190 18.65 -0.23 -0.64
C PHE A 190 17.87 -0.80 -1.84
N HIS A 191 17.56 0.03 -2.83
CA HIS A 191 16.79 -0.39 -3.99
C HIS A 191 17.59 -1.35 -4.86
N THR A 192 18.87 -1.07 -5.11
CA THR A 192 19.71 -1.94 -5.95
C THR A 192 19.92 -3.31 -5.31
N ARG A 193 20.20 -3.39 -4.01
CA ARG A 193 20.27 -4.67 -3.27
C ARG A 193 18.93 -5.39 -3.28
N HIS A 194 17.83 -4.70 -2.96
CA HIS A 194 16.48 -5.29 -2.92
C HIS A 194 16.05 -5.89 -4.27
N TYR A 195 16.28 -5.18 -5.37
CA TYR A 195 15.94 -5.67 -6.71
C TYR A 195 16.92 -6.75 -7.21
N SER A 196 18.20 -6.72 -6.79
CA SER A 196 19.17 -7.76 -7.11
C SER A 196 18.98 -9.06 -6.33
N GLY A 197 18.67 -9.02 -5.03
CA GLY A 197 18.33 -10.23 -4.24
C GLY A 197 17.10 -10.96 -4.81
N ARG A 198 16.14 -10.21 -5.34
CA ARG A 198 14.99 -10.74 -6.10
C ARG A 198 15.32 -11.23 -7.52
N GLY A 199 16.56 -11.04 -8.01
CA GLY A 199 16.98 -11.41 -9.36
C GLY A 199 16.47 -10.51 -10.50
N LEU A 200 15.82 -9.38 -10.16
CA LEU A 200 15.18 -8.45 -11.11
C LEU A 200 16.14 -7.39 -11.66
N MET A 201 17.29 -7.21 -11.01
CA MET A 201 18.32 -6.24 -11.37
C MET A 201 19.71 -6.88 -11.28
N LYS A 202 20.58 -6.60 -12.26
CA LYS A 202 21.93 -7.18 -12.34
C LYS A 202 23.00 -6.10 -12.28
N LYS A 203 24.06 -6.35 -11.52
CA LYS A 203 25.30 -5.58 -11.54
C LYS A 203 26.19 -6.07 -12.68
N MET A 204 26.74 -5.17 -13.49
CA MET A 204 27.63 -5.50 -14.62
C MET A 204 28.55 -4.33 -14.98
N THR A 205 29.62 -4.58 -15.72
CA THR A 205 30.50 -3.56 -16.29
C THR A 205 29.92 -2.94 -17.57
N GLY A 206 30.44 -1.80 -18.02
CA GLY A 206 30.01 -1.18 -19.28
C GLY A 206 30.21 -2.05 -20.53
N PRO A 207 31.33 -2.77 -20.70
CA PRO A 207 31.50 -3.74 -21.79
C PRO A 207 30.48 -4.89 -21.75
N GLU A 208 30.13 -5.40 -20.56
CA GLU A 208 29.08 -6.42 -20.40
C GLU A 208 27.70 -5.87 -20.77
N LEU A 209 27.38 -4.63 -20.39
CA LEU A 209 26.15 -3.95 -20.78
C LEU A 209 26.09 -3.71 -22.30
N ALA A 210 27.18 -3.25 -22.92
CA ALA A 210 27.25 -3.06 -24.37
C ALA A 210 27.06 -4.38 -25.15
N LYS A 211 27.58 -5.50 -24.60
CA LYS A 211 27.40 -6.86 -25.12
C LYS A 211 25.98 -7.40 -24.91
N GLU A 212 25.37 -7.12 -23.76
CA GLU A 212 24.00 -7.54 -23.44
C GLU A 212 22.94 -6.77 -24.26
N ILE A 213 23.19 -5.49 -24.54
CA ILE A 213 22.41 -4.70 -25.51
C ILE A 213 22.66 -5.19 -26.95
N GLY A 214 23.92 -5.50 -27.29
CA GLY A 214 24.34 -5.85 -28.66
C GLY A 214 24.71 -4.64 -29.53
N CYS A 215 24.86 -3.44 -28.94
CA CYS A 215 25.21 -2.21 -29.67
C CYS A 215 26.73 -1.95 -29.79
N GLY A 216 27.55 -2.61 -28.96
CA GLY A 216 29.00 -2.41 -28.92
C GLY A 216 29.45 -1.18 -28.10
N GLU A 217 30.66 -1.25 -27.55
CA GLU A 217 31.15 -0.30 -26.55
C GLU A 217 31.21 1.16 -27.05
N ALA A 218 31.65 1.37 -28.30
CA ALA A 218 31.74 2.70 -28.88
C ALA A 218 30.36 3.38 -29.03
N HIS A 219 29.31 2.61 -29.31
CA HIS A 219 27.94 3.12 -29.40
C HIS A 219 27.40 3.51 -28.03
N LEU A 220 27.56 2.63 -27.03
CA LEU A 220 27.11 2.90 -25.66
C LEU A 220 27.87 4.08 -25.03
N GLN A 221 29.19 4.17 -25.22
CA GLN A 221 29.98 5.32 -24.78
C GLN A 221 29.51 6.62 -25.45
N LYS A 222 29.11 6.58 -26.72
CA LYS A 222 28.53 7.74 -27.40
C LYS A 222 27.22 8.18 -26.73
N THR A 223 26.28 7.27 -26.48
CA THR A 223 25.03 7.57 -25.75
C THR A 223 25.30 8.23 -24.39
N PHE A 224 26.24 7.68 -23.62
CA PHE A 224 26.62 8.21 -22.30
C PHE A 224 27.34 9.57 -22.36
N SER A 225 28.21 9.76 -23.36
CA SER A 225 28.90 11.03 -23.60
C SER A 225 27.93 12.13 -24.03
N GLU A 226 26.97 11.81 -24.91
CA GLU A 226 25.93 12.74 -25.35
C GLU A 226 25.01 13.16 -24.21
N TYR A 227 24.56 12.20 -23.37
CA TYR A 227 23.82 12.52 -22.15
C TYR A 227 24.61 13.41 -21.18
N SER A 228 25.90 13.12 -21.00
CA SER A 228 26.77 13.90 -20.10
C SER A 228 27.06 15.32 -20.62
N ASP A 229 27.22 15.49 -21.94
CA ASP A 229 27.34 16.81 -22.57
C ASP A 229 26.05 17.64 -22.44
N ILE A 230 24.89 17.00 -22.58
CA ILE A 230 23.57 17.62 -22.37
C ILE A 230 23.46 18.07 -20.90
N ALA A 231 23.75 17.20 -19.94
CA ALA A 231 23.72 17.52 -18.52
C ALA A 231 24.69 18.64 -18.12
N ALA A 232 25.83 18.73 -18.80
CA ALA A 232 26.81 19.81 -18.64
C ALA A 232 26.44 21.10 -19.40
N GLY A 233 25.25 21.20 -20.00
CA GLY A 233 24.77 22.38 -20.72
C GLY A 233 25.44 22.64 -22.07
N LYS A 234 26.29 21.72 -22.57
CA LYS A 234 27.00 21.88 -23.86
C LYS A 234 26.11 21.60 -25.08
N LYS A 235 25.03 20.84 -24.87
CA LYS A 235 24.05 20.42 -25.89
C LYS A 235 22.64 20.59 -25.31
N LYS A 236 21.64 20.84 -26.17
CA LYS A 236 20.22 20.81 -25.77
C LYS A 236 19.73 19.37 -25.74
N ASP A 237 18.92 19.00 -24.75
CA ASP A 237 18.26 17.70 -24.73
C ASP A 237 17.17 17.61 -25.82
N PRO A 238 17.12 16.54 -26.64
CA PRO A 238 16.11 16.39 -27.70
C PRO A 238 14.65 16.36 -27.20
N TRP A 239 14.43 15.98 -25.94
CA TRP A 239 13.11 15.86 -25.31
C TRP A 239 12.82 16.99 -24.31
N GLY A 240 13.73 17.96 -24.19
CA GLY A 240 13.57 19.11 -23.29
C GLY A 240 13.85 18.82 -21.82
N LYS A 241 14.55 17.72 -21.49
CA LYS A 241 14.96 17.36 -20.13
C LYS A 241 15.70 18.50 -19.43
N LYS A 242 15.30 18.79 -18.19
CA LYS A 242 15.83 19.94 -17.39
C LYS A 242 16.66 19.54 -16.18
N PHE A 243 16.41 18.38 -15.59
CA PHE A 243 17.03 17.94 -14.33
C PHE A 243 17.90 16.71 -14.57
N PHE A 244 19.09 16.73 -13.99
CA PHE A 244 20.13 15.72 -14.19
C PHE A 244 20.81 15.45 -12.84
N HIS A 245 20.92 14.19 -12.45
CA HIS A 245 21.58 13.76 -11.21
C HIS A 245 22.63 12.69 -11.50
N ASN A 246 23.61 12.56 -10.61
CA ASN A 246 24.63 11.51 -10.63
C ASN A 246 25.47 11.41 -11.92
N THR A 247 25.66 12.52 -12.62
CA THR A 247 26.47 12.65 -13.85
C THR A 247 27.98 12.82 -13.57
N PRO A 248 28.87 12.70 -14.58
CA PRO A 248 28.63 12.14 -15.92
C PRO A 248 28.38 10.62 -15.89
N PHE A 249 27.84 10.12 -17.00
CA PHE A 249 27.88 8.70 -17.37
C PHE A 249 29.09 8.46 -18.28
N ASP A 250 29.82 7.36 -18.04
CA ASP A 250 30.93 6.89 -18.88
C ASP A 250 30.93 5.35 -18.84
N ILE A 251 31.24 4.67 -19.94
CA ILE A 251 31.25 3.20 -20.02
C ILE A 251 32.27 2.56 -19.07
N LYS A 252 33.27 3.34 -18.62
CA LYS A 252 34.31 2.94 -17.67
C LYS A 252 33.95 3.24 -16.21
N ASP A 253 32.71 3.61 -15.91
CA ASP A 253 32.24 3.69 -14.52
C ASP A 253 32.40 2.31 -13.83
N GLU A 254 32.60 2.32 -12.51
CA GLU A 254 32.97 1.15 -11.70
C GLU A 254 32.08 -0.07 -11.97
N TYR A 255 30.78 0.19 -12.15
CA TYR A 255 29.74 -0.77 -12.50
C TYR A 255 28.43 -0.05 -12.83
N PHE A 256 27.54 -0.77 -13.48
CA PHE A 256 26.14 -0.41 -13.70
C PHE A 256 25.22 -1.41 -13.01
N TYR A 257 24.07 -0.92 -12.54
CA TYR A 257 22.92 -1.75 -12.19
C TYR A 257 21.86 -1.63 -13.28
N VAL A 258 21.43 -2.77 -13.81
CA VAL A 258 20.59 -2.86 -15.02
C VAL A 258 19.39 -3.75 -14.77
N ALA A 259 18.21 -3.28 -15.17
CA ALA A 259 16.95 -4.03 -15.04
C ALA A 259 16.07 -3.85 -16.28
N LEU A 260 15.32 -4.90 -16.64
CA LEU A 260 14.39 -4.88 -17.78
C LEU A 260 13.06 -4.27 -17.36
N MET A 261 12.50 -3.40 -18.22
CA MET A 261 11.31 -2.61 -17.93
C MET A 261 10.21 -2.81 -18.96
N GLU A 262 8.96 -2.87 -18.50
CA GLU A 262 7.77 -2.74 -19.33
C GLU A 262 6.73 -1.77 -18.74
N PRO A 263 5.82 -1.21 -19.56
CA PRO A 263 4.68 -0.43 -19.08
C PRO A 263 3.63 -1.32 -18.42
N VAL A 264 3.17 -0.93 -17.23
CA VAL A 264 2.28 -1.74 -16.38
C VAL A 264 1.12 -0.94 -15.81
N VAL A 265 -0.06 -1.56 -15.70
CA VAL A 265 -1.22 -0.98 -14.99
C VAL A 265 -0.85 -0.81 -13.52
N HIS A 266 -1.06 0.38 -12.98
CA HIS A 266 -0.53 0.71 -11.66
C HIS A 266 -1.55 1.33 -10.71
N PHE A 267 -2.41 2.21 -11.17
CA PHE A 267 -3.32 2.95 -10.29
C PHE A 267 -4.58 3.38 -11.05
N THR A 268 -5.72 3.41 -10.38
CA THR A 268 -7.00 3.90 -10.93
C THR A 268 -7.35 5.24 -10.28
N MET A 269 -7.33 6.32 -11.06
CA MET A 269 -7.73 7.66 -10.58
C MET A 269 -9.24 7.88 -10.60
N GLY A 270 -9.95 7.15 -11.48
CA GLY A 270 -11.39 7.01 -11.42
C GLY A 270 -11.84 6.19 -10.23
N GLY A 271 -13.05 6.45 -9.75
CA GLY A 271 -13.59 5.79 -8.57
C GLY A 271 -14.96 6.33 -8.17
N ILE A 272 -15.37 6.01 -6.94
CA ILE A 272 -16.62 6.48 -6.34
C ILE A 272 -16.60 8.01 -6.28
N GLU A 273 -17.68 8.66 -6.69
CA GLU A 273 -17.83 10.11 -6.51
C GLU A 273 -18.07 10.42 -5.02
N ILE A 274 -17.24 11.32 -4.47
CA ILE A 274 -17.36 11.82 -3.10
C ILE A 274 -17.35 13.34 -3.07
N ASN A 275 -17.96 13.93 -2.04
CA ASN A 275 -17.75 15.33 -1.69
C ASN A 275 -16.49 15.55 -0.84
N ASP A 276 -16.25 16.80 -0.45
CA ASP A 276 -15.16 17.22 0.42
C ASP A 276 -15.27 16.68 1.87
N GLU A 277 -16.46 16.29 2.32
CA GLU A 277 -16.70 15.54 3.56
C GLU A 277 -16.49 14.01 3.38
N ALA A 278 -16.01 13.53 2.23
CA ALA A 278 -15.82 12.12 1.87
C ALA A 278 -17.10 11.25 1.88
N GLN A 279 -18.28 11.87 1.79
CA GLN A 279 -19.57 11.18 1.66
C GLN A 279 -19.77 10.72 0.21
N VAL A 280 -20.29 9.50 0.02
CA VAL A 280 -20.54 8.93 -1.31
C VAL A 280 -21.78 9.54 -1.95
N LEU A 281 -21.67 9.99 -3.20
CA LEU A 281 -22.78 10.61 -3.93
C LEU A 281 -23.60 9.57 -4.73
N ASN A 282 -24.91 9.77 -4.76
CA ASN A 282 -25.89 8.98 -5.51
C ASN A 282 -26.18 9.58 -6.90
N GLY A 283 -26.98 8.89 -7.71
CA GLY A 283 -27.41 9.33 -9.05
C GLY A 283 -28.09 10.70 -9.15
N GLU A 284 -28.50 11.32 -8.04
CA GLU A 284 -29.05 12.69 -7.97
C GLU A 284 -27.99 13.74 -7.57
N GLY A 285 -26.72 13.33 -7.40
CA GLY A 285 -25.64 14.15 -6.85
C GLY A 285 -25.75 14.39 -5.34
N LYS A 286 -26.59 13.63 -4.63
CA LYS A 286 -26.80 13.78 -3.17
C LYS A 286 -25.99 12.73 -2.40
N PRO A 287 -25.47 13.07 -1.21
CA PRO A 287 -24.88 12.09 -0.31
C PRO A 287 -25.85 10.95 0.06
N PHE A 288 -25.37 9.71 0.07
CA PHE A 288 -26.01 8.62 0.81
C PHE A 288 -25.83 8.87 2.32
N GLU A 289 -26.90 8.69 3.10
CA GLU A 289 -26.79 8.82 4.55
C GLU A 289 -26.02 7.63 5.13
N GLY A 290 -24.93 7.90 5.85
CA GLY A 290 -24.12 6.86 6.50
C GLY A 290 -23.13 6.11 5.60
N LEU A 291 -22.81 6.62 4.40
CA LEU A 291 -21.81 6.03 3.50
C LEU A 291 -20.69 6.99 3.15
N PHE A 292 -19.46 6.56 3.39
CA PHE A 292 -18.24 7.32 3.15
C PHE A 292 -17.24 6.48 2.35
N ALA A 293 -16.31 7.11 1.63
CA ALA A 293 -15.26 6.40 0.89
C ALA A 293 -13.93 7.18 0.92
N CYS A 294 -12.79 6.47 0.96
CA CYS A 294 -11.47 7.07 1.02
C CYS A 294 -10.36 6.20 0.39
N GLY A 295 -9.24 6.83 0.02
CA GLY A 295 -8.17 6.18 -0.73
C GLY A 295 -8.53 5.94 -2.20
N GLU A 296 -7.87 4.99 -2.84
CA GLU A 296 -7.98 4.73 -4.30
C GLU A 296 -9.37 4.26 -4.77
N VAL A 297 -10.28 3.89 -3.87
CA VAL A 297 -11.67 3.59 -4.25
C VAL A 297 -12.46 4.86 -4.60
N ALA A 298 -12.01 6.04 -4.16
CA ALA A 298 -12.65 7.33 -4.42
C ALA A 298 -12.01 8.06 -5.61
N GLY A 299 -12.84 8.63 -6.48
CA GLY A 299 -12.42 9.37 -7.67
C GLY A 299 -12.11 10.85 -7.43
N GLY A 300 -11.70 11.55 -8.49
CA GLY A 300 -11.57 13.01 -8.52
C GLY A 300 -10.29 13.58 -7.89
N VAL A 301 -9.77 13.01 -6.80
CA VAL A 301 -8.58 13.49 -6.06
C VAL A 301 -7.32 13.63 -6.93
N HIS A 302 -7.21 12.82 -7.98
CA HIS A 302 -6.02 12.75 -8.84
C HIS A 302 -6.28 13.12 -10.31
N GLY A 303 -7.54 13.39 -10.67
CA GLY A 303 -7.98 13.71 -12.04
C GLY A 303 -7.35 12.81 -13.11
N ALA A 304 -6.85 13.42 -14.18
CA ALA A 304 -6.37 12.70 -15.35
C ALA A 304 -5.07 11.89 -15.15
N ASN A 305 -4.18 12.26 -14.21
CA ASN A 305 -2.91 11.57 -14.00
C ASN A 305 -2.33 11.81 -12.59
N ARG A 306 -2.16 10.74 -11.81
CA ARG A 306 -1.60 10.82 -10.45
C ARG A 306 -0.09 11.06 -10.44
N LEU A 307 0.37 12.02 -9.64
CA LEU A 307 1.79 12.25 -9.36
C LEU A 307 2.43 11.15 -8.48
N GLY A 308 3.74 10.95 -8.63
CA GLY A 308 4.51 10.10 -7.71
C GLY A 308 4.40 10.57 -6.26
N GLY A 309 4.35 9.64 -5.31
CA GLY A 309 4.24 9.92 -3.87
C GLY A 309 2.85 10.35 -3.35
N SER A 310 1.95 10.87 -4.19
CA SER A 310 0.70 11.47 -3.71
C SER A 310 -0.38 10.48 -3.22
N SER A 311 -0.38 9.22 -3.64
CA SER A 311 -1.43 8.25 -3.27
C SER A 311 -1.45 7.94 -1.77
N LEU A 312 -0.30 7.66 -1.15
CA LEU A 312 -0.23 7.34 0.28
C LEU A 312 -0.64 8.54 1.15
N LEU A 313 -0.27 9.76 0.73
CA LEU A 313 -0.75 10.99 1.38
C LEU A 313 -2.27 11.12 1.25
N GLY A 314 -2.83 10.84 0.06
CA GLY A 314 -4.27 10.79 -0.17
C GLY A 314 -4.99 9.82 0.76
N CYS A 315 -4.48 8.59 0.92
CA CYS A 315 -5.03 7.61 1.86
C CYS A 315 -5.06 8.13 3.31
N VAL A 316 -3.97 8.77 3.77
CA VAL A 316 -3.90 9.31 5.15
C VAL A 316 -4.85 10.50 5.34
N VAL A 317 -4.88 11.44 4.39
CA VAL A 317 -5.71 12.66 4.51
C VAL A 317 -7.19 12.31 4.40
N TYR A 318 -7.61 11.64 3.33
CA TYR A 318 -9.02 11.32 3.12
C TYR A 318 -9.52 10.20 4.05
N GLY A 319 -8.64 9.32 4.54
CA GLY A 319 -8.98 8.38 5.61
C GLY A 319 -9.36 9.09 6.91
N ARG A 320 -8.66 10.17 7.27
CA ARG A 320 -9.02 11.02 8.42
C ARG A 320 -10.33 11.79 8.17
N VAL A 321 -10.48 12.44 7.01
CA VAL A 321 -11.72 13.15 6.65
C VAL A 321 -12.93 12.22 6.72
N ALA A 322 -12.84 11.02 6.14
CA ALA A 322 -13.93 10.04 6.21
C ALA A 322 -14.25 9.60 7.65
N GLY A 323 -13.24 9.41 8.50
CA GLY A 323 -13.43 9.08 9.92
C GLY A 323 -14.08 10.21 10.73
N ASP A 324 -13.65 11.46 10.50
CA ASP A 324 -14.19 12.65 11.16
C ASP A 324 -15.65 12.89 10.74
N SER A 325 -15.97 12.82 9.44
CA SER A 325 -17.33 12.94 8.89
C SER A 325 -18.25 11.80 9.33
N ALA A 326 -17.77 10.56 9.35
CA ALA A 326 -18.47 9.40 9.89
C ALA A 326 -18.86 9.60 11.37
N THR A 327 -17.91 10.07 12.18
CA THR A 327 -18.12 10.35 13.60
C THR A 327 -19.11 11.51 13.81
N LYS A 328 -18.98 12.59 13.03
CA LYS A 328 -19.91 13.73 13.01
C LYS A 328 -21.35 13.29 12.71
N TYR A 329 -21.55 12.45 11.70
CA TYR A 329 -22.86 11.89 11.34
C TYR A 329 -23.46 11.03 12.46
N LEU A 330 -22.67 10.15 13.09
CA LEU A 330 -23.12 9.35 14.23
C LEU A 330 -23.54 10.23 15.43
N LEU A 331 -22.72 11.22 15.77
CA LEU A 331 -23.01 12.14 16.88
C LEU A 331 -24.29 12.95 16.62
N GLN A 332 -24.45 13.49 15.40
CA GLN A 332 -25.67 14.17 14.97
C GLN A 332 -26.89 13.24 15.04
N SER A 333 -26.74 11.97 14.64
CA SER A 333 -27.83 10.98 14.70
C SER A 333 -28.33 10.77 16.14
N VAL A 334 -27.41 10.59 17.11
CA VAL A 334 -27.73 10.47 18.54
C VAL A 334 -28.41 11.73 19.08
N LEU A 335 -27.91 12.92 18.71
CA LEU A 335 -28.49 14.20 19.13
C LEU A 335 -29.86 14.49 18.51
N SER A 336 -30.13 13.99 17.30
CA SER A 336 -31.44 14.11 16.65
C SER A 336 -32.49 13.12 17.19
N GLY A 337 -32.04 11.99 17.75
CA GLY A 337 -32.89 11.00 18.43
C GLY A 337 -33.31 11.40 19.86
N THR A 338 -32.75 12.48 20.41
CA THR A 338 -33.14 13.03 21.73
C THR A 338 -34.03 14.27 21.56
N SER A 339 -35.11 14.35 22.33
CA SER A 339 -36.24 15.24 22.03
C SER A 339 -35.95 16.74 22.20
N SER A 340 -36.25 17.47 21.12
CA SER A 340 -36.82 18.84 21.05
C SER A 340 -36.19 20.02 21.82
N SER A 341 -35.04 19.90 22.50
CA SER A 341 -34.38 21.06 23.15
C SER A 341 -32.88 21.23 22.88
N ALA A 342 -32.25 20.26 22.22
CA ALA A 342 -30.85 20.32 21.79
C ALA A 342 -30.71 20.87 20.35
N ALA A 343 -31.61 20.50 19.44
CA ALA A 343 -31.51 20.82 18.01
C ALA A 343 -31.47 22.32 17.69
N GLN A 344 -32.16 23.18 18.47
CA GLN A 344 -32.13 24.63 18.29
C GLN A 344 -30.80 25.30 18.68
N ARG A 345 -29.89 24.59 19.37
CA ARG A 345 -28.59 25.14 19.82
C ARG A 345 -27.44 24.88 18.84
N LEU A 346 -27.68 24.11 17.76
CA LEU A 346 -26.60 23.64 16.89
C LEU A 346 -26.00 24.71 15.96
N GLY A 347 -26.67 25.85 15.75
CA GLY A 347 -26.20 26.93 14.89
C GLY A 347 -24.96 27.69 15.39
N GLN A 348 -24.39 27.31 16.55
CA GLN A 348 -23.25 27.97 17.20
C GLN A 348 -22.11 27.03 17.61
N ILE A 349 -22.17 25.73 17.30
CA ILE A 349 -21.14 24.78 17.74
C ILE A 349 -20.00 24.68 16.72
N SER A 350 -18.96 25.50 16.91
CA SER A 350 -17.65 25.25 16.30
C SER A 350 -16.93 24.11 17.03
N LEU A 351 -17.01 22.90 16.47
CA LEU A 351 -16.26 21.73 16.96
C LEU A 351 -14.76 21.88 16.67
N HIS A 352 -14.01 22.41 17.64
CA HIS A 352 -12.55 22.28 17.66
C HIS A 352 -12.14 20.97 18.33
N LEU A 353 -11.69 20.01 17.53
CA LEU A 353 -10.87 18.90 18.02
C LEU A 353 -9.47 19.44 18.30
N ASP A 354 -9.09 19.55 19.58
CA ASP A 354 -7.75 19.94 19.98
C ASP A 354 -6.76 18.78 19.72
N PRO A 355 -5.82 18.91 18.76
CA PRO A 355 -4.87 17.84 18.45
C PRO A 355 -3.85 17.60 19.56
N SER A 356 -3.77 18.47 20.58
CA SER A 356 -2.84 18.31 21.71
C SER A 356 -3.41 17.47 22.87
N ASN A 357 -4.71 17.15 22.87
CA ASN A 357 -5.36 16.30 23.88
C ASN A 357 -6.31 15.25 23.27
N PRO A 358 -5.79 14.14 22.72
CA PRO A 358 -6.60 13.06 22.17
C PRO A 358 -7.56 12.46 23.21
N GLY A 359 -8.83 12.33 22.85
CA GLY A 359 -9.86 11.68 23.69
C GLY A 359 -10.71 12.63 24.55
N ARG A 360 -10.48 13.95 24.52
CA ARG A 360 -11.31 14.93 25.24
C ARG A 360 -12.13 15.81 24.29
N LEU A 361 -13.43 15.54 24.20
CA LEU A 361 -14.39 16.45 23.55
C LEU A 361 -14.60 17.68 24.45
N VAL A 362 -14.16 18.85 23.99
CA VAL A 362 -14.53 20.14 24.57
C VAL A 362 -15.73 20.67 23.79
N VAL A 363 -16.88 20.76 24.46
CA VAL A 363 -18.08 21.40 23.92
C VAL A 363 -18.22 22.74 24.63
N ASP A 364 -17.91 23.83 23.92
CA ASP A 364 -17.98 25.17 24.48
C ASP A 364 -19.37 25.77 24.24
N TRP A 365 -20.05 26.16 25.32
CA TRP A 365 -21.46 26.56 25.29
C TRP A 365 -21.59 28.09 25.32
N ALA A 366 -21.41 28.73 24.17
CA ALA A 366 -21.71 30.14 24.02
C ALA A 366 -23.21 30.40 24.23
N SER A 367 -23.59 30.90 25.41
CA SER A 367 -24.95 31.34 25.68
C SER A 367 -25.12 32.82 25.31
N ALA A 368 -26.08 33.11 24.45
CA ALA A 368 -26.34 34.46 23.95
C ALA A 368 -27.11 35.33 24.97
N ALA A 369 -26.49 35.66 26.11
CA ALA A 369 -26.87 36.78 26.97
C ALA A 369 -25.81 37.13 28.04
N GLY A 370 -25.01 38.18 27.80
CA GLY A 370 -24.46 39.05 28.85
C GLY A 370 -23.32 38.54 29.76
N ALA A 371 -22.10 39.02 29.47
CA ALA A 371 -20.92 39.11 30.36
C ALA A 371 -20.24 37.78 30.82
N PRO A 372 -18.90 37.79 31.04
CA PRO A 372 -18.15 36.59 31.41
C PRO A 372 -18.11 36.38 32.93
N THR A 373 -18.46 35.19 33.39
CA THR A 373 -18.12 34.70 34.73
C THR A 373 -17.38 33.37 34.63
N GLN A 374 -16.08 33.39 34.96
CA GLN A 374 -15.35 32.16 35.27
C GLN A 374 -15.91 31.55 36.55
N GLN A 375 -16.31 30.28 36.50
CA GLN A 375 -16.54 29.49 37.71
C GLN A 375 -15.91 28.11 37.55
N SER A 376 -14.77 27.92 38.20
CA SER A 376 -14.17 26.61 38.43
C SER A 376 -14.95 25.90 39.52
N VAL A 377 -15.50 24.72 39.23
CA VAL A 377 -16.13 23.87 40.25
C VAL A 377 -15.23 22.66 40.53
N SER A 378 -14.55 22.70 41.67
CA SER A 378 -13.83 21.56 42.23
C SER A 378 -14.76 20.79 43.16
N ALA A 379 -14.73 19.46 43.09
CA ALA A 379 -15.49 18.59 43.99
C ALA A 379 -14.54 17.70 44.80
N GLN A 380 -14.61 17.79 46.12
CA GLN A 380 -13.99 16.85 47.08
C GLN A 380 -15.08 16.18 47.94
N PRO A 381 -14.78 15.04 48.60
CA PRO A 381 -15.80 14.02 48.90
C PRO A 381 -16.21 13.90 50.39
N SER A 382 -17.46 13.47 50.60
CA SER A 382 -18.01 12.84 51.82
C SER A 382 -19.45 12.36 51.52
N SER A 383 -20.02 11.28 52.06
CA SER A 383 -19.52 10.17 52.91
C SER A 383 -20.54 9.02 52.87
N SER A 384 -20.10 7.76 52.99
CA SER A 384 -20.92 6.53 52.97
C SER A 384 -21.88 6.40 54.17
N PRO A 385 -22.96 5.58 54.11
CA PRO A 385 -22.87 4.09 54.07
C PRO A 385 -23.79 3.47 52.99
N SER A 386 -23.92 2.14 52.78
CA SER A 386 -23.38 0.95 53.48
C SER A 386 -23.05 -0.19 52.49
N ALA A 387 -22.71 -1.39 52.97
CA ALA A 387 -22.29 -2.54 52.15
C ALA A 387 -23.43 -3.42 51.61
N VAL A 388 -23.31 -3.81 50.34
CA VAL A 388 -23.80 -5.09 49.79
C VAL A 388 -22.61 -5.75 49.07
N SER A 389 -22.45 -7.06 49.24
CA SER A 389 -21.27 -7.82 48.83
C SER A 389 -20.99 -7.80 47.33
N THR A 390 -19.77 -7.43 46.97
CA THR A 390 -19.17 -7.67 45.64
C THR A 390 -19.10 -9.17 45.36
N PRO A 391 -19.64 -9.66 44.22
CA PRO A 391 -19.10 -10.87 43.60
C PRO A 391 -17.62 -10.62 43.27
N SER A 392 -16.76 -11.61 43.51
CA SER A 392 -15.34 -11.56 43.14
C SER A 392 -15.18 -11.05 41.71
N GLU A 393 -14.21 -10.15 41.49
CA GLU A 393 -13.66 -9.97 40.15
C GLU A 393 -13.18 -11.36 39.69
N ALA A 394 -13.93 -11.95 38.76
CA ALA A 394 -13.40 -13.00 37.93
C ALA A 394 -12.36 -12.30 37.05
N SER A 395 -11.09 -12.35 37.49
CA SER A 395 -9.92 -12.00 36.70
C SER A 395 -10.14 -12.51 35.28
N ALA A 396 -10.46 -11.61 34.35
CA ALA A 396 -10.54 -11.93 32.94
C ALA A 396 -9.14 -12.40 32.56
N SER A 397 -8.97 -13.72 32.46
CA SER A 397 -7.70 -14.34 32.12
C SER A 397 -7.25 -13.71 30.80
N LYS A 398 -6.09 -13.05 30.83
CA LYS A 398 -5.40 -12.63 29.61
C LYS A 398 -5.43 -13.81 28.62
N PRO A 399 -5.76 -13.61 27.34
CA PRO A 399 -5.51 -14.63 26.34
C PRO A 399 -4.05 -15.06 26.50
N ASP A 400 -3.84 -16.36 26.72
CA ASP A 400 -2.52 -16.90 27.02
C ASP A 400 -1.69 -16.91 25.74
N VAL A 401 -1.11 -15.74 25.43
CA VAL A 401 -0.18 -15.58 24.31
C VAL A 401 1.03 -16.44 24.64
N LYS A 402 1.03 -17.67 24.11
CA LYS A 402 2.18 -18.57 24.16
C LYS A 402 3.41 -17.76 23.76
N LYS A 403 4.27 -17.50 24.74
CA LYS A 403 5.51 -16.75 24.54
C LYS A 403 6.27 -17.46 23.41
N PHE A 404 6.60 -16.74 22.35
CA PHE A 404 7.19 -17.35 21.16
C PHE A 404 8.51 -18.06 21.52
N THR A 405 8.67 -19.29 21.05
CA THR A 405 9.85 -20.13 21.30
C THR A 405 10.28 -20.84 20.02
N ILE A 406 11.56 -20.76 19.69
CA ILE A 406 12.15 -21.48 18.56
C ILE A 406 12.46 -22.92 19.01
N PRO A 407 11.91 -23.97 18.36
CA PRO A 407 12.18 -25.35 18.74
C PRO A 407 13.68 -25.68 18.76
N ASP A 408 14.10 -26.59 19.65
CA ASP A 408 15.48 -27.09 19.72
C ASP A 408 15.85 -28.08 18.60
N LYS A 409 14.91 -28.38 17.70
CA LYS A 409 15.15 -29.22 16.53
C LYS A 409 16.12 -28.52 15.58
N GLU A 410 17.22 -29.19 15.26
CA GLU A 410 18.23 -28.71 14.31
C GLU A 410 17.99 -29.28 12.91
N PHE A 411 18.30 -28.49 11.88
CA PHE A 411 18.33 -28.90 10.48
C PHE A 411 19.60 -28.39 9.79
N THR A 412 20.07 -29.12 8.78
CA THR A 412 21.18 -28.69 7.91
C THR A 412 20.67 -27.89 6.72
N MET A 413 21.53 -27.06 6.10
CA MET A 413 21.13 -26.31 4.89
C MET A 413 20.85 -27.24 3.69
N GLU A 414 21.47 -28.42 3.65
CA GLU A 414 21.20 -29.47 2.67
C GLU A 414 19.83 -30.13 2.86
N GLU A 415 19.27 -30.10 4.07
CA GLU A 415 17.89 -30.50 4.32
C GLU A 415 16.93 -29.41 3.87
N VAL A 416 17.14 -28.16 4.32
CA VAL A 416 16.34 -26.99 3.89
C VAL A 416 16.28 -26.89 2.36
N ALA A 417 17.41 -27.08 1.67
CA ALA A 417 17.50 -27.00 0.21
C ALA A 417 16.63 -28.02 -0.56
N LYS A 418 16.12 -29.08 0.08
CA LYS A 418 15.18 -30.04 -0.55
C LYS A 418 13.77 -29.49 -0.64
N HIS A 419 13.37 -28.65 0.32
CA HIS A 419 12.04 -28.06 0.44
C HIS A 419 11.94 -26.79 -0.44
N ASN A 420 11.96 -27.01 -1.76
CA ASN A 420 12.16 -25.98 -2.78
C ASN A 420 11.05 -25.92 -3.86
N THR A 421 9.85 -26.40 -3.57
CA THR A 421 8.70 -26.39 -4.50
C THR A 421 7.67 -25.32 -4.12
N LYS A 422 6.46 -25.32 -4.71
CA LYS A 422 5.37 -24.44 -4.24
C LYS A 422 4.65 -25.03 -3.03
N ASP A 423 4.43 -26.35 -3.04
CA ASP A 423 3.63 -27.05 -2.04
C ASP A 423 4.48 -27.56 -0.86
N ASP A 424 5.81 -27.41 -0.96
CA ASP A 424 6.81 -27.76 0.05
C ASP A 424 7.96 -26.74 -0.02
N VAL A 425 7.94 -25.76 0.90
CA VAL A 425 8.78 -24.56 0.84
C VAL A 425 9.34 -24.19 2.22
N TRP A 426 10.64 -24.42 2.43
CA TRP A 426 11.33 -23.99 3.65
C TRP A 426 12.27 -22.82 3.36
N VAL A 427 12.42 -21.93 4.34
CA VAL A 427 13.32 -20.76 4.28
C VAL A 427 14.01 -20.62 5.63
N VAL A 428 15.25 -20.13 5.62
CA VAL A 428 15.97 -19.74 6.84
C VAL A 428 15.98 -18.23 6.98
N VAL A 429 15.70 -17.74 8.19
CA VAL A 429 15.85 -16.32 8.57
C VAL A 429 16.53 -16.26 9.94
N LYS A 430 17.64 -15.53 10.04
CA LYS A 430 18.39 -15.31 11.29
C LYS A 430 18.75 -16.61 12.03
N GLY A 431 19.08 -17.66 11.28
CA GLY A 431 19.38 -19.01 11.79
C GLY A 431 18.15 -19.83 12.23
N VAL A 432 16.94 -19.30 12.09
CA VAL A 432 15.66 -19.99 12.34
C VAL A 432 15.18 -20.67 11.06
N VAL A 433 14.71 -21.91 11.16
CA VAL A 433 14.18 -22.68 10.03
C VAL A 433 12.66 -22.61 10.05
N MET A 434 12.07 -22.22 8.93
CA MET A 434 10.63 -21.98 8.78
C MET A 434 10.05 -22.81 7.64
N ASP A 435 8.97 -23.55 7.91
CA ASP A 435 8.09 -24.14 6.90
C ASP A 435 6.99 -23.14 6.53
N LEU A 436 7.10 -22.56 5.34
CA LEU A 436 6.21 -21.50 4.85
C LEU A 436 5.13 -22.03 3.90
N SER A 437 5.02 -23.35 3.73
CA SER A 437 4.15 -23.97 2.71
C SER A 437 2.68 -23.59 2.88
N GLY A 438 2.22 -23.56 4.14
CA GLY A 438 0.86 -23.09 4.50
C GLY A 438 0.69 -21.58 4.59
N PHE A 439 1.76 -20.78 4.42
CA PHE A 439 1.75 -19.32 4.62
C PHE A 439 1.90 -18.52 3.32
N LEU A 440 2.23 -19.16 2.20
CA LEU A 440 2.49 -18.51 0.91
C LEU A 440 1.40 -17.52 0.47
N GLU A 441 0.12 -17.91 0.57
CA GLU A 441 -1.01 -17.08 0.13
C GLU A 441 -1.45 -16.06 1.21
N ASP A 442 -1.06 -16.27 2.48
CA ASP A 442 -1.30 -15.33 3.60
C ASP A 442 -0.18 -14.26 3.73
N HIS A 443 0.95 -14.42 3.04
CA HIS A 443 2.07 -13.47 3.07
C HIS A 443 1.71 -12.15 2.34
N PRO A 444 1.76 -10.96 2.99
CA PRO A 444 1.29 -9.70 2.41
C PRO A 444 2.01 -9.25 1.13
N GLY A 445 3.27 -9.63 0.95
CA GLY A 445 4.03 -9.39 -0.29
C GLY A 445 3.74 -10.37 -1.43
N GLY A 446 2.75 -11.27 -1.24
CA GLY A 446 2.40 -12.37 -2.14
C GLY A 446 3.37 -13.57 -2.06
N ALA A 447 2.90 -14.74 -2.50
CA ALA A 447 3.66 -15.99 -2.47
C ALA A 447 5.05 -15.91 -3.12
N ASN A 448 5.18 -15.16 -4.22
CA ASN A 448 6.45 -15.00 -4.96
C ASN A 448 7.55 -14.33 -4.12
N ALA A 449 7.20 -13.55 -3.10
CA ALA A 449 8.20 -12.98 -2.19
C ALA A 449 8.93 -14.06 -1.38
N ILE A 450 8.25 -15.15 -1.02
CA ILE A 450 8.82 -16.32 -0.34
C ILE A 450 9.42 -17.30 -1.35
N LEU A 451 8.70 -17.62 -2.44
CA LEU A 451 9.13 -18.60 -3.45
C LEU A 451 10.46 -18.23 -4.13
N ASN A 452 10.85 -16.95 -4.12
CA ASN A 452 12.18 -16.55 -4.56
C ASN A 452 13.31 -17.14 -3.70
N PHE A 453 13.07 -17.39 -2.40
CA PHE A 453 14.06 -17.85 -1.42
C PHE A 453 13.87 -19.28 -0.95
N LYS A 454 12.95 -20.02 -1.57
CA LYS A 454 12.69 -21.44 -1.29
C LYS A 454 13.97 -22.29 -1.25
N GLY A 455 14.14 -23.04 -0.17
CA GLY A 455 15.31 -23.87 0.10
C GLY A 455 16.60 -23.09 0.41
N ARG A 456 16.52 -21.80 0.81
CA ARG A 456 17.68 -20.92 1.03
C ARG A 456 17.56 -20.12 2.33
N ASP A 457 18.69 -19.54 2.74
CA ASP A 457 18.72 -18.46 3.73
C ASP A 457 18.29 -17.15 3.03
N ALA A 458 17.42 -16.40 3.70
CA ALA A 458 16.81 -15.14 3.26
C ALA A 458 17.00 -14.02 4.30
N THR A 459 17.98 -14.16 5.20
CA THR A 459 18.19 -13.24 6.32
C THR A 459 18.38 -11.79 5.86
N GLU A 460 19.23 -11.55 4.85
CA GLU A 460 19.45 -10.18 4.34
C GLU A 460 18.15 -9.59 3.77
N GLU A 461 17.42 -10.33 2.93
CA GLU A 461 16.18 -9.83 2.33
C GLU A 461 15.02 -9.71 3.33
N PHE A 462 15.06 -10.46 4.45
CA PHE A 462 14.16 -10.27 5.57
C PHE A 462 14.47 -8.96 6.31
N GLU A 463 15.72 -8.76 6.75
CA GLU A 463 16.19 -7.56 7.48
C GLU A 463 15.99 -6.25 6.68
N MET A 464 16.01 -6.32 5.35
CA MET A 464 15.70 -5.17 4.51
C MET A 464 14.23 -4.70 4.57
N LEU A 465 13.31 -5.53 5.04
CA LEU A 465 11.86 -5.32 4.86
C LEU A 465 11.02 -5.52 6.12
N HIS A 466 11.56 -6.21 7.12
CA HIS A 466 10.86 -6.66 8.30
C HIS A 466 11.75 -6.50 9.53
N ASP A 467 11.15 -6.04 10.63
CA ASP A 467 11.74 -6.10 11.96
C ASP A 467 11.53 -7.50 12.57
N ASP A 468 12.35 -7.88 13.56
CA ASP A 468 12.38 -9.26 14.08
C ASP A 468 11.05 -9.71 14.70
N GLU A 469 10.26 -8.78 15.23
CA GLU A 469 8.92 -9.04 15.76
C GLU A 469 7.93 -9.60 14.72
N VAL A 470 8.21 -9.46 13.42
CA VAL A 470 7.33 -9.95 12.34
C VAL A 470 7.17 -11.48 12.36
N ILE A 471 8.22 -12.24 12.69
CA ILE A 471 8.14 -13.71 12.74
C ILE A 471 7.31 -14.17 13.96
N PRO A 472 7.61 -13.74 15.21
CA PRO A 472 6.79 -14.05 16.38
C PRO A 472 5.32 -13.60 16.24
N LYS A 473 5.06 -12.44 15.61
CA LYS A 473 3.71 -11.87 15.53
C LYS A 473 2.84 -12.50 14.45
N TYR A 474 3.37 -12.69 13.23
CA TYR A 474 2.54 -13.05 12.07
C TYR A 474 2.74 -14.49 11.57
N ALA A 475 3.90 -15.09 11.81
CA ALA A 475 4.23 -16.44 11.33
C ALA A 475 4.72 -17.42 12.42
N PRO A 476 4.28 -17.35 13.70
CA PRO A 476 4.90 -18.16 14.76
C PRO A 476 4.76 -19.67 14.57
N SER A 477 3.67 -20.13 13.95
CA SER A 477 3.41 -21.54 13.66
C SER A 477 4.26 -22.12 12.53
N THR A 478 4.96 -21.28 11.76
CA THR A 478 5.84 -21.71 10.65
C THR A 478 7.22 -22.13 11.14
N VAL A 479 7.60 -21.74 12.35
CA VAL A 479 8.95 -21.96 12.90
C VAL A 479 9.10 -23.40 13.38
N ILE A 480 9.90 -24.19 12.67
CA ILE A 480 10.08 -25.63 12.91
C ILE A 480 11.38 -25.98 13.64
N GLY A 481 12.34 -25.05 13.73
CA GLY A 481 13.61 -25.26 14.42
C GLY A 481 14.68 -24.23 14.08
N ARG A 482 15.96 -24.65 14.15
CA ARG A 482 17.15 -23.81 13.91
C ARG A 482 18.17 -24.49 12.99
N VAL A 483 19.04 -23.72 12.35
CA VAL A 483 20.11 -24.27 11.52
C VAL A 483 21.24 -24.81 12.39
N LYS A 484 21.63 -26.06 12.12
CA LYS A 484 22.65 -26.79 12.86
C LYS A 484 23.99 -26.08 12.82
N GLY A 485 24.54 -25.75 13.99
CA GLY A 485 25.83 -25.05 14.12
C GLY A 485 25.82 -23.56 13.75
N GLN A 486 24.67 -22.99 13.40
CA GLN A 486 24.50 -21.55 13.19
C GLN A 486 23.92 -20.90 14.45
N LYS A 487 24.46 -19.75 14.85
CA LYS A 487 23.88 -18.97 15.94
C LYS A 487 22.57 -18.33 15.46
N VAL A 488 21.49 -18.50 16.23
CA VAL A 488 20.25 -17.73 16.05
C VAL A 488 20.50 -16.27 16.39
N THR A 489 20.08 -15.36 15.51
CA THR A 489 20.21 -13.91 15.66
C THR A 489 18.87 -13.17 15.64
N LEU A 490 17.75 -13.90 15.68
CA LEU A 490 16.40 -13.34 15.81
C LEU A 490 16.20 -12.84 17.24
N GLU A 491 15.93 -11.54 17.40
CA GLU A 491 15.59 -10.93 18.68
C GLU A 491 14.09 -11.15 19.01
N LEU A 492 13.77 -11.45 20.28
CA LEU A 492 12.45 -11.95 20.73
C LEU A 492 11.77 -11.06 21.78
#